data_AF-A0A936TWF2-F1
#
_entry.id   AF-A0A936TWF2-F1
#
_cell.length_a   1.000
_cell.length_b   1.000
_cell.length_c   1.000
_cell.angle_alpha   90.00
_cell.angle_beta   90.00
_cell.angle_gamma   90.00
#
_symmetry.space_group_name_H-M   'P 1'
#
loop_
_entity.id
_entity.type
_entity.pdbx_description
1 polymer ?
#
loop_
_entity_poly.entity_id
_entity_poly.type
_entity_poly.pdbx_seq_one_letter_code
_entity_poly.pdbx_strand_id
1 'polypeptide(L)'
;MNRIDTARIYQLRQGGSLGQHIAPGSAIVGKPNPDGLALIYFEGNLLDTPALRSHEGRIECAARRLFEDIPTTALLYVDPQVVEESLLEIGEVRWDPEAEACRIAIDPSRMDPLADQFR
;
A
#
# COMPACT_ATOMS: atom_id res chain seq x y z
N MET A 1 -11.40 24.36 3.58
CA MET A 1 -11.61 23.29 2.59
C MET A 1 -11.00 22.05 3.21
N ASN A 2 -11.79 21.03 3.55
CA ASN A 2 -11.25 19.85 4.25
C ASN A 2 -10.30 19.11 3.28
N ARG A 3 -9.05 18.89 3.69
CA ARG A 3 -8.02 18.26 2.86
C ARG A 3 -8.25 16.75 2.92
N ILE A 4 -8.55 16.15 1.78
CA ILE A 4 -8.59 14.69 1.64
C ILE A 4 -7.34 14.27 0.87
N ASP A 5 -6.50 13.50 1.52
CA ASP A 5 -5.31 12.92 0.89
C ASP A 5 -5.67 11.59 0.20
N THR A 6 -5.03 11.31 -0.94
CA THR A 6 -5.28 10.10 -1.72
C THR A 6 -3.99 9.38 -2.10
N ALA A 7 -4.08 8.05 -2.16
CA ALA A 7 -2.99 7.18 -2.60
C ALA A 7 -3.54 5.97 -3.34
N ARG A 8 -2.71 5.36 -4.19
CA ARG A 8 -3.03 4.13 -4.89
C ARG A 8 -2.79 2.93 -3.99
N ILE A 9 -3.63 1.92 -4.12
CA ILE A 9 -3.49 0.62 -3.46
C ILE A 9 -2.93 -0.35 -4.49
N TYR A 10 -1.92 -1.11 -4.09
CA TYR A 10 -1.21 -2.03 -4.95
C TYR A 10 -1.20 -3.46 -4.40
N GLN A 11 -1.05 -4.40 -5.31
CA GLN A 11 -0.71 -5.80 -5.05
C GLN A 11 0.64 -6.11 -5.70
N LEU A 12 1.46 -6.96 -5.06
CA LEU A 12 2.68 -7.47 -5.70
C LEU A 12 2.33 -8.32 -6.92
N ARG A 13 3.01 -8.05 -8.05
CA ARG A 13 3.01 -8.94 -9.20
C ARG A 13 3.94 -10.12 -8.95
N GLN A 14 3.52 -11.29 -9.41
CA GLN A 14 4.38 -12.48 -9.48
C GLN A 14 5.65 -12.18 -10.28
N GLY A 15 6.82 -12.46 -9.70
CA GLY A 15 8.12 -12.23 -10.35
C GLY A 15 8.60 -10.78 -10.40
N GLY A 16 7.84 -9.82 -9.86
CA GLY A 16 8.25 -8.42 -9.75
C GLY A 16 9.45 -8.24 -8.82
N SER A 17 10.34 -7.30 -9.14
CA SER A 17 11.59 -7.09 -8.40
C SER A 17 11.34 -6.66 -6.95
N LEU A 18 10.24 -5.94 -6.68
CA LEU A 18 9.86 -5.54 -5.31
C LEU A 18 9.44 -6.70 -4.41
N GLY A 19 9.19 -7.89 -4.96
CA GLY A 19 8.89 -9.08 -4.16
C GLY A 19 10.05 -9.54 -3.26
N GLN A 20 11.27 -9.07 -3.51
CA GLN A 20 12.44 -9.33 -2.65
C GLN A 20 12.46 -8.44 -1.39
N HIS A 21 11.72 -7.33 -1.41
CA HIS A 21 11.71 -6.32 -0.35
C HIS A 21 10.41 -6.33 0.47
N ILE A 22 9.31 -6.76 -0.15
CA ILE A 22 7.98 -6.72 0.44
C ILE A 22 7.47 -8.15 0.60
N ALA A 23 7.13 -8.53 1.82
CA ALA A 23 6.61 -9.85 2.11
C ALA A 23 5.26 -10.09 1.41
N PRO A 24 5.00 -11.30 0.87
CA PRO A 24 3.70 -11.67 0.32
C PRO A 24 2.56 -11.39 1.30
N GLY A 25 1.39 -10.98 0.77
CA GLY A 25 0.21 -10.66 1.58
C GLY A 25 0.25 -9.30 2.32
N SER A 26 1.35 -8.55 2.21
CA SER A 26 1.41 -7.17 2.68
C SER A 26 0.44 -6.29 1.89
N ALA A 27 -0.22 -5.36 2.57
CA ALA A 27 -0.90 -4.26 1.90
C ALA A 27 0.14 -3.23 1.45
N ILE A 28 -0.07 -2.64 0.27
CA ILE A 28 0.87 -1.70 -0.33
C ILE A 28 0.10 -0.47 -0.77
N VAL A 29 0.58 0.71 -0.37
CA VAL A 29 0.02 2.00 -0.78
C VAL A 29 1.13 2.91 -1.29
N GLY A 30 0.81 3.78 -2.25
CA GLY A 30 1.81 4.67 -2.80
C GLY A 30 1.27 5.91 -3.49
N LYS A 31 2.14 6.92 -3.58
CA LYS A 31 1.90 8.16 -4.31
C LYS A 31 3.18 8.67 -4.98
N PRO A 32 3.08 9.45 -6.08
CA PRO A 32 4.22 10.18 -6.62
C PRO A 32 4.80 11.14 -5.57
N ASN A 33 6.12 11.27 -5.57
CA ASN A 33 6.88 12.24 -4.79
C ASN A 33 7.38 13.39 -5.70
N PRO A 34 7.52 14.63 -5.20
CA PRO A 34 8.09 15.76 -5.95
C PRO A 34 9.43 15.50 -6.67
N ASP A 35 10.25 14.58 -6.18
CA ASP A 35 11.55 14.23 -6.78
C ASP A 35 11.44 13.28 -8.00
N GLY A 36 10.22 12.97 -8.44
CA GLY A 36 9.96 12.10 -9.60
C GLY A 36 9.97 10.60 -9.27
N LEU A 37 10.18 10.23 -8.01
CA LEU A 37 10.05 8.87 -7.51
C LEU A 37 8.62 8.56 -7.05
N ALA A 38 8.29 7.29 -6.86
CA ALA A 38 7.12 6.87 -6.10
C ALA A 38 7.52 6.53 -4.66
N LEU A 39 6.80 7.11 -3.69
CA LEU A 39 6.91 6.75 -2.29
C LEU A 39 5.89 5.66 -1.99
N ILE A 40 6.38 4.49 -1.58
CA ILE A 40 5.58 3.30 -1.29
C ILE A 40 5.70 2.96 0.19
N TYR A 41 4.56 2.78 0.86
CA TYR A 41 4.48 2.18 2.18
C TYR A 41 3.83 0.80 2.06
N PHE A 42 4.25 -0.12 2.92
CA PHE A 42 3.65 -1.44 2.97
C PHE A 42 3.49 -1.90 4.41
N GLU A 43 2.52 -2.77 4.64
CA GLU A 43 2.26 -3.33 5.95
C GLU A 43 1.90 -4.80 5.84
N GLY A 44 2.62 -5.62 6.63
CA GLY A 44 2.37 -7.04 6.78
C GLY A 44 1.66 -7.32 8.11
N ASN A 45 1.72 -8.57 8.56
CA ASN A 45 1.29 -8.92 9.92
C ASN A 45 2.24 -9.93 10.56
N LEU A 46 3.54 -9.59 10.60
CA LEU A 46 4.60 -10.49 11.07
C LEU A 46 4.45 -10.89 12.55
N LEU A 47 3.78 -10.06 13.35
CA LEU A 47 3.61 -10.25 14.79
C LEU A 47 2.18 -10.66 15.18
N ASP A 48 1.34 -11.05 14.21
CA ASP A 48 -0.09 -11.37 14.39
C ASP A 48 -0.86 -10.34 15.23
N THR A 49 -0.63 -9.05 14.96
CA THR A 49 -1.38 -7.95 15.58
C THR A 49 -2.84 -8.00 15.11
N PRO A 50 -3.84 -8.00 16.02
CA PRO A 50 -5.25 -8.15 15.64
C PRO A 50 -5.74 -7.14 14.60
N ALA A 51 -5.32 -5.88 14.69
CA ALA A 51 -5.68 -4.82 13.75
C ALA A 51 -5.13 -5.03 12.32
N LEU A 52 -4.11 -5.87 12.16
CA LEU A 52 -3.44 -6.13 10.88
C LEU A 52 -3.83 -7.48 10.27
N ARG A 53 -4.81 -8.19 10.84
CA ARG A 53 -5.27 -9.48 10.32
C ARG A 53 -6.02 -9.35 9.00
N SER A 54 -6.84 -8.32 8.85
CA SER A 54 -7.52 -8.02 7.58
C SER A 54 -6.58 -7.29 6.61
N HIS A 55 -6.82 -7.45 5.31
CA HIS A 55 -6.08 -6.70 4.29
C HIS A 55 -6.39 -5.21 4.45
N GLU A 56 -7.65 -4.85 4.68
CA GLU A 56 -8.11 -3.49 4.91
C GLU A 56 -7.41 -2.82 6.08
N GLY A 57 -7.22 -3.52 7.21
CA GLY A 57 -6.51 -2.99 8.37
C GLY A 57 -5.02 -2.73 8.07
N ARG A 58 -4.40 -3.56 7.22
CA ARG A 58 -3.03 -3.30 6.73
C ARG A 58 -2.98 -2.11 5.78
N ILE A 59 -3.96 -1.95 4.88
CA ILE A 59 -4.07 -0.76 4.00
C ILE A 59 -4.20 0.50 4.83
N GLU A 60 -5.09 0.50 5.82
CA GLU A 60 -5.32 1.64 6.71
C GLU A 60 -4.05 2.02 7.48
N CYS A 61 -3.34 1.05 8.06
CA CYS A 61 -2.07 1.29 8.73
C CYS A 61 -1.02 1.90 7.79
N ALA A 62 -0.83 1.31 6.60
CA ALA A 62 0.13 1.80 5.62
C ALA A 62 -0.23 3.21 5.11
N ALA A 63 -1.52 3.47 4.87
CA ALA A 63 -2.03 4.77 4.43
C ALA A 63 -1.81 5.83 5.49
N ARG A 64 -2.17 5.54 6.75
CA ARG A 64 -1.93 6.47 7.86
C ARG A 64 -0.46 6.87 7.94
N ARG A 65 0.47 5.91 7.86
CA ARG A 65 1.90 6.21 7.87
C ARG A 65 2.34 7.07 6.68
N LEU A 66 1.82 6.79 5.49
CA LEU A 66 2.11 7.56 4.27
C LEU A 66 1.62 9.02 4.33
N PHE A 67 0.51 9.29 5.03
CA PHE A 67 -0.09 10.63 5.08
C PHE A 67 0.30 11.43 6.33
N GLU A 68 0.59 10.76 7.44
CA GLU A 68 1.10 11.37 8.67
C GLU A 68 2.64 11.38 8.75
N ASP A 69 3.33 10.94 7.71
CA ASP A 69 4.80 10.86 7.62
C ASP A 69 5.43 10.11 8.82
N ILE A 70 4.77 9.03 9.27
CA ILE A 70 5.22 8.25 10.43
C ILE A 70 6.47 7.43 10.03
N PRO A 71 7.62 7.61 10.72
CA PRO A 71 8.84 6.87 10.42
C PRO A 71 8.66 5.35 10.56
N THR A 72 9.09 4.60 9.55
CA THR A 72 9.06 3.13 9.55
C THR A 72 10.15 2.56 8.63
N THR A 73 10.53 1.31 8.84
CA THR A 73 11.35 0.57 7.87
C THR A 73 10.54 0.02 6.70
N ALA A 74 9.20 0.01 6.82
CA ALA A 74 8.28 -0.47 5.79
C ALA A 74 7.91 0.64 4.79
N LEU A 75 8.95 1.28 4.22
CA LEU A 75 8.84 2.32 3.20
C LEU A 75 9.94 2.15 2.14
N LEU A 76 9.64 2.51 0.89
CA LEU A 76 10.60 2.55 -0.22
C LEU A 76 10.37 3.79 -1.08
N TYR A 77 11.46 4.32 -1.63
CA TYR A 77 11.46 5.28 -2.74
C TYR A 77 11.90 4.53 -3.98
N VAL A 78 11.03 4.44 -4.97
CA VAL A 78 11.26 3.60 -6.17
C VAL A 78 10.99 4.39 -7.43
N ASP A 79 11.67 4.03 -8.51
CA ASP A 79 11.38 4.57 -9.82
C ASP A 79 9.94 4.20 -10.25
N PRO A 80 9.17 5.11 -10.87
CA PRO A 80 7.83 4.80 -11.36
C PRO A 80 7.77 3.57 -12.28
N GLN A 81 8.80 3.32 -13.10
CA GLN A 81 8.88 2.14 -13.94
C GLN A 81 8.93 0.85 -13.11
N VAL A 82 9.66 0.85 -11.99
CA VAL A 82 9.73 -0.31 -11.07
C VAL A 82 8.36 -0.58 -10.44
N VAL A 83 7.58 0.46 -10.15
CA VAL A 83 6.18 0.32 -9.70
C VAL A 83 5.36 -0.36 -10.77
N GLU A 84 5.40 0.10 -12.02
CA GLU A 84 4.62 -0.49 -13.12
C GLU A 84 4.95 -1.96 -13.37
N GLU A 85 6.23 -2.31 -13.32
CA GLU A 85 6.74 -3.67 -13.55
C GLU A 85 6.46 -4.61 -12.37
N SER A 86 6.46 -4.10 -11.13
CA SER A 86 6.39 -4.94 -9.93
C SER A 86 5.05 -4.92 -9.22
N LEU A 87 4.22 -3.90 -9.44
CA LEU A 87 2.99 -3.66 -8.71
C LEU A 87 1.79 -3.58 -9.65
N LEU A 88 0.67 -4.11 -9.18
CA LEU A 88 -0.62 -4.05 -9.84
C LEU A 88 -1.51 -3.08 -9.05
N GLU A 89 -1.94 -1.99 -9.68
CA GLU A 89 -2.89 -1.07 -9.04
C GLU A 89 -4.26 -1.74 -8.93
N ILE A 90 -4.74 -1.92 -7.70
CA ILE A 90 -6.00 -2.58 -7.40
C ILE A 90 -7.03 -1.63 -6.78
N GLY A 91 -6.68 -0.38 -6.51
CA GLY A 91 -7.62 0.54 -5.87
C GLY A 91 -7.04 1.88 -5.46
N GLU A 92 -7.82 2.59 -4.65
CA GLU A 92 -7.49 3.88 -4.07
C GLU A 92 -7.87 3.90 -2.59
N VAL A 93 -7.02 4.55 -1.79
CA VAL A 93 -7.30 4.89 -0.40
C VAL A 93 -7.39 6.40 -0.26
N ARG A 94 -8.35 6.84 0.56
CA ARG A 94 -8.53 8.24 0.94
C ARG A 94 -8.39 8.39 2.45
N TRP A 95 -7.61 9.37 2.86
CA TRP A 95 -7.37 9.71 4.26
C TRP A 95 -7.92 11.09 4.58
N ASP A 96 -8.75 11.15 5.60
CA ASP A 96 -9.24 12.39 6.21
C ASP A 96 -8.50 12.59 7.53
N PRO A 97 -7.49 13.48 7.60
CA PRO A 97 -6.71 13.69 8.81
C PRO A 97 -7.53 14.38 9.92
N GLU A 98 -8.59 15.13 9.59
CA GLU A 98 -9.43 15.79 10.60
C GLU A 98 -10.39 14.80 11.26
N ALA A 99 -10.91 13.85 10.48
CA ALA A 99 -11.82 12.82 10.98
C ALA A 99 -11.10 11.53 11.45
N GLU A 100 -9.77 11.46 11.28
CA GLU A 100 -8.97 10.23 11.42
C GLU A 100 -9.61 9.03 10.69
N ALA A 101 -10.12 9.28 9.48
CA ALA A 101 -10.94 8.32 8.76
C ALA A 101 -10.28 7.85 7.46
N CYS A 102 -10.22 6.54 7.31
CA CYS A 102 -9.75 5.88 6.09
C CYS A 102 -10.93 5.37 5.25
N ARG A 103 -10.93 5.66 3.95
CA ARG A 103 -11.88 5.08 2.98
C ARG A 103 -11.12 4.32 1.92
N ILE A 104 -11.38 3.03 1.84
CA ILE A 104 -10.71 2.09 0.94
C ILE A 104 -11.68 1.71 -0.18
N ALA A 105 -11.22 1.81 -1.42
CA ALA A 105 -11.94 1.35 -2.60
C ALA A 105 -11.03 0.42 -3.42
N ILE A 106 -11.29 -0.89 -3.35
CA ILE A 106 -10.60 -1.93 -4.13
C ILE A 106 -11.51 -2.33 -5.29
N ASP A 107 -10.91 -2.53 -6.46
CA ASP A 107 -11.53 -3.13 -7.64
C ASP A 107 -11.12 -4.62 -7.70
N PRO A 108 -12.00 -5.56 -7.28
CA PRO A 108 -11.68 -6.98 -7.25
C PRO A 108 -11.37 -7.55 -8.64
N SER A 109 -11.85 -6.92 -9.71
CA SER A 109 -11.59 -7.37 -11.09
C SER A 109 -10.13 -7.15 -11.52
N ARG A 110 -9.41 -6.29 -10.81
CA ARG A 110 -7.99 -6.00 -11.03
C ARG A 110 -7.07 -6.83 -10.15
N MET A 111 -7.57 -7.58 -9.18
CA MET A 111 -6.73 -8.38 -8.30
C MET A 111 -6.25 -9.64 -9.02
N ASP A 112 -4.99 -10.00 -8.81
CA ASP A 112 -4.47 -11.30 -9.19
C ASP A 112 -4.89 -12.34 -8.12
N PRO A 113 -5.76 -13.32 -8.46
CA PRO A 113 -6.22 -14.34 -7.52
C PRO A 113 -5.12 -15.31 -7.10
N LEU A 114 -3.99 -15.36 -7.81
CA LEU A 114 -2.85 -16.23 -7.50
C LEU A 114 -1.88 -15.58 -6.49
N ALA A 115 -1.94 -14.26 -6.31
CA ALA A 115 -1.02 -13.54 -5.43
C ALA A 115 -1.26 -13.78 -3.92
N ASP A 116 -2.45 -14.27 -3.53
CA ASP A 116 -2.81 -14.59 -2.13
C ASP A 116 -2.53 -16.06 -1.73
N GLN A 117 -2.03 -16.91 -2.63
CA GLN A 117 -1.88 -18.35 -2.39
C GLN A 117 -0.67 -18.75 -1.51
N PHE A 118 0.16 -17.79 -1.11
CA PHE A 118 1.37 -18.02 -0.32
C PHE A 118 1.22 -17.53 1.14
N ARG A 119 0.00 -17.65 1.69
CA ARG A 119 -0.28 -17.44 3.11
C ARG A 119 0.12 -18.65 3.95
#